data_AF-A0A9D7H873-F1
#
_entry.id   AF-A0A9D7H873-F1
#
_cell.length_a   1.000
_cell.length_b   1.000
_cell.length_c   1.000
_cell.angle_alpha   90.00
_cell.angle_beta   90.00
_cell.angle_gamma   90.00
#
_symmetry.space_group_name_H-M   'P 1'
#
loop_
_entity.id
_entity.type
_entity.pdbx_description
1 polymer ?
#
loop_
_entity_poly.entity_id
_entity_poly.type
_entity_poly.pdbx_seq_one_letter_code
_entity_poly.pdbx_strand_id
1 'polypeptide(L)'
;MSIYAGLTVMLPNDGVRFAASQRLNLMLTDGSKIELFGDVLTPGKDAELAAAIQVAIDAMGTRDMTDADKVELKAIMSAEAAQKNLAKTFLLSDRGISFGAPGFSNLRFRSVFVRWDALRPTLAPSGRATSAWTEIPVP
;
A
#
# COMPACT_ATOMS: atom_id res chain seq x y z
N MET A 1 10.70 1.60 19.53
CA MET A 1 10.97 0.82 18.30
C MET A 1 9.78 -0.09 18.07
N SER A 2 8.88 0.26 17.14
CA SER A 2 7.76 -0.59 16.77
C SER A 2 8.20 -1.48 15.62
N ILE A 3 8.03 -2.79 15.77
CA ILE A 3 8.41 -3.76 14.74
C ILE A 3 7.11 -4.19 14.07
N TYR A 4 7.00 -3.97 12.76
CA TYR A 4 5.87 -4.38 11.94
C TYR A 4 6.21 -5.66 11.20
N ALA A 5 5.35 -6.67 11.28
CA ALA A 5 5.45 -7.85 10.43
C ALA A 5 4.36 -7.79 9.36
N GLY A 6 4.77 -7.62 8.11
CA GLY A 6 3.89 -7.78 6.96
C GLY A 6 3.79 -9.26 6.60
N LEU A 7 2.66 -9.89 6.88
CA LEU A 7 2.40 -11.29 6.54
C LEU A 7 1.51 -11.33 5.29
N THR A 8 1.98 -12.03 4.25
CA THR A 8 1.10 -12.40 3.13
C THR A 8 0.44 -13.72 3.47
N VAL A 9 -0.87 -13.72 3.67
CA VAL A 9 -1.64 -14.94 3.96
C VAL A 9 -2.36 -15.36 2.69
N MET A 10 -2.06 -16.56 2.21
CA MET A 10 -2.90 -17.24 1.21
C MET A 10 -4.04 -17.92 1.95
N LEU A 11 -5.24 -17.36 1.84
CA LEU A 11 -6.44 -18.00 2.37
C LEU A 11 -6.82 -19.16 1.44
N PRO A 12 -6.99 -20.39 1.94
CA PRO A 12 -7.62 -21.45 1.16
C PRO A 12 -9.06 -21.03 0.89
N ASN A 13 -9.45 -21.02 -0.38
CA ASN A 13 -10.82 -20.74 -0.80
C ASN A 13 -11.34 -22.02 -1.47
N ASP A 14 -12.48 -22.53 -1.00
CA ASP A 14 -13.13 -23.74 -1.49
C ASP A 14 -13.47 -23.63 -2.99
N GLY A 15 -12.53 -24.03 -3.86
CA GLY A 15 -12.82 -24.42 -5.24
C GLY A 15 -12.66 -23.38 -6.35
N VAL A 16 -12.08 -22.20 -6.12
CA VAL A 16 -11.83 -21.23 -7.22
C VAL A 16 -10.33 -21.00 -7.42
N ARG A 17 -9.87 -21.25 -8.64
CA ARG A 17 -8.50 -21.06 -9.14
C ARG A 17 -7.94 -19.68 -8.69
N PHE A 18 -6.85 -19.71 -7.93
CA PHE A 18 -6.01 -18.59 -7.44
C PHE A 18 -6.46 -17.15 -7.78
N ALA A 19 -6.82 -16.29 -6.79
CA ALA A 19 -6.68 -14.81 -6.88
C ALA A 19 -7.16 -13.97 -5.66
N ALA A 20 -6.70 -14.23 -4.42
CA ALA A 20 -6.85 -13.23 -3.35
C ALA A 20 -5.71 -13.31 -2.32
N SER A 21 -4.56 -12.71 -2.63
CA SER A 21 -3.53 -12.47 -1.62
C SER A 21 -3.97 -11.33 -0.70
N GLN A 22 -4.36 -11.64 0.53
CA GLN A 22 -4.56 -10.62 1.56
C GLN A 22 -3.23 -10.37 2.27
N ARG A 23 -2.89 -9.10 2.46
CA ARG A 23 -1.74 -8.70 3.26
C ARG A 23 -2.23 -8.25 4.62
N LEU A 24 -1.64 -8.83 5.66
CA LEU A 24 -1.97 -8.53 7.05
C LEU A 24 -0.78 -7.80 7.67
N ASN A 25 -1.03 -6.58 8.14
CA ASN A 25 -0.07 -5.84 8.96
C ASN A 25 -0.48 -6.01 10.41
N LEU A 26 0.41 -6.58 11.21
CA LEU A 26 0.18 -6.83 12.63
C LEU A 26 1.11 -5.96 13.48
N MET A 27 0.57 -5.43 14.56
CA MET A 27 1.34 -4.80 15.61
C MET A 27 1.94 -5.89 16.50
N LEU A 28 3.27 -6.01 16.54
CA LEU A 28 3.91 -7.12 17.27
C LEU A 28 3.80 -7.01 18.80
N THR A 29 3.49 -5.83 19.33
CA THR A 29 3.34 -5.63 20.78
C THR A 29 2.10 -6.31 21.37
N ASP A 30 1.02 -6.41 20.59
CA ASP A 30 -0.26 -6.96 21.06
C ASP A 30 -0.93 -7.93 20.05
N GLY A 31 -0.30 -8.20 18.91
CA GLY A 31 -0.80 -9.08 17.86
C GLY A 31 -2.01 -8.54 17.10
N SER A 32 -2.41 -7.29 17.35
CA SER A 32 -3.60 -6.72 16.72
C SER A 32 -3.34 -6.29 15.28
N LYS A 33 -4.40 -6.34 14.47
CA LYS A 33 -4.35 -5.91 13.07
C LYS A 33 -4.26 -4.38 12.99
N ILE A 34 -3.41 -3.91 12.09
CA ILE A 34 -3.28 -2.51 11.71
C ILE A 34 -4.17 -2.27 10.48
N GLU A 35 -5.04 -1.28 10.57
CA GLU A 35 -5.89 -0.86 9.44
C GLU A 35 -5.25 0.27 8.64
N LEU A 36 -5.50 0.31 7.33
CA LEU A 36 -4.93 1.37 6.48
C LEU A 36 -5.49 2.74 6.86
N PHE A 37 -6.81 2.86 7.03
CA PHE A 37 -7.45 4.08 7.47
C PHE A 37 -7.74 4.01 8.97
N GLY A 38 -7.47 5.11 9.69
CA GLY A 38 -7.52 5.15 11.15
C GLY A 38 -6.14 4.95 11.78
N ASP A 39 -5.47 3.82 11.50
CA ASP A 39 -4.18 3.51 12.12
C ASP A 39 -2.95 4.02 11.34
N VAL A 40 -3.05 4.13 10.02
CA VAL A 40 -1.93 4.58 9.15
C VAL A 40 -2.25 5.92 8.49
N LEU A 41 -3.41 6.01 7.84
CA LEU A 41 -3.89 7.17 7.11
C LEU A 41 -5.14 7.74 7.77
N THR A 42 -5.33 9.05 7.66
CA THR A 42 -6.55 9.71 8.12
C THR A 42 -7.73 9.24 7.27
N PRO A 43 -8.87 8.83 7.88
CA PRO A 43 -10.07 8.46 7.12
C PRO A 43 -10.54 9.58 6.19
N GLY A 44 -11.02 9.24 4.99
CA GLY A 44 -11.49 10.20 3.99
C GLY A 44 -10.39 10.86 3.15
N LYS A 45 -9.13 10.40 3.28
CA LYS A 45 -7.99 10.82 2.45
C LYS A 45 -7.74 9.89 1.24
N ASP A 46 -8.78 9.19 0.80
CA ASP A 46 -8.71 8.24 -0.32
C ASP A 46 -8.25 8.92 -1.62
N ALA A 47 -8.70 10.16 -1.86
CA ALA A 47 -8.33 10.92 -3.05
C ALA A 47 -6.84 11.31 -3.05
N GLU A 48 -6.32 11.81 -1.93
CA GLU A 48 -4.91 12.16 -1.78
C GLU A 48 -4.01 10.92 -1.81
N LEU A 49 -4.46 9.79 -1.25
CA LEU A 49 -3.77 8.51 -1.38
C LEU A 49 -3.70 8.07 -2.85
N ALA A 50 -4.81 8.15 -3.58
CA ALA A 50 -4.84 7.80 -4.99
C ALA A 50 -3.90 8.68 -5.82
N ALA A 51 -3.85 9.99 -5.54
CA ALA A 51 -2.90 10.91 -6.17
C ALA A 51 -1.45 10.54 -5.84
N ALA A 52 -1.13 10.23 -4.58
CA ALA A 52 0.20 9.80 -4.17
C ALA A 52 0.64 8.50 -4.87
N ILE A 53 -0.29 7.55 -5.06
CA ILE A 53 -0.06 6.32 -5.82
C ILE A 53 0.23 6.62 -7.29
N GLN A 54 -0.53 7.52 -7.93
CA GLN A 54 -0.29 7.91 -9.32
C GLN A 54 1.08 8.54 -9.51
N VAL A 55 1.47 9.45 -8.62
CA VAL A 55 2.81 10.07 -8.63
C VAL A 55 3.90 9.03 -8.41
N ALA A 56 3.68 8.06 -7.52
CA ALA A 56 4.62 6.98 -7.31
C ALA A 56 4.80 6.10 -8.56
N ILE A 57 3.72 5.80 -9.28
CA ILE A 57 3.78 5.06 -10.56
C ILE A 57 4.55 5.86 -11.63
N ASP A 58 4.33 7.17 -11.70
CA ASP A 58 5.07 8.04 -12.63
C ASP A 58 6.56 8.07 -12.35
N ALA A 59 6.92 8.13 -11.06
CA ALA A 59 8.30 8.12 -10.60
C ALA A 59 9.00 6.76 -10.76
N MET A 60 8.28 5.67 -11.09
CA MET A 60 8.93 4.39 -11.39
C MET A 60 9.85 4.53 -12.61
N GLY A 61 11.11 4.12 -12.44
CA GLY A 61 12.13 4.24 -13.48
C GLY A 61 11.76 3.43 -14.72
N THR A 62 11.92 4.05 -15.89
CA THR A 62 11.57 3.51 -17.22
C THR A 62 12.48 2.38 -17.71
N ARG A 63 13.49 1.99 -16.93
CA ARG A 63 14.49 0.99 -17.34
C ARG A 63 13.89 -0.41 -17.47
N ASP A 64 12.76 -0.68 -16.85
CA ASP A 64 12.06 -1.98 -16.88
C ASP A 64 10.54 -1.86 -17.09
N MET A 65 9.98 -0.65 -17.20
CA MET A 65 8.53 -0.42 -17.26
C MET A 65 8.19 0.58 -18.36
N THR A 66 7.38 0.16 -19.33
CA THR A 66 6.97 1.01 -20.46
C THR A 66 5.94 2.04 -20.02
N ASP A 67 5.72 3.10 -20.80
CA ASP A 67 4.63 4.05 -20.52
C ASP A 67 3.25 3.37 -20.59
N ALA A 68 3.09 2.34 -21.43
CA ALA A 68 1.87 1.54 -21.48
C ALA A 68 1.63 0.77 -20.16
N ASP A 69 2.68 0.19 -19.58
CA ASP A 69 2.63 -0.46 -18.26
C ASP A 69 2.21 0.52 -17.16
N LYS A 70 2.75 1.75 -17.17
CA LYS A 70 2.35 2.81 -16.24
C LYS A 70 0.87 3.16 -16.37
N VAL A 71 0.37 3.28 -17.61
CA VAL A 71 -1.04 3.59 -17.87
C VAL A 71 -1.95 2.46 -17.39
N GLU A 72 -1.62 1.20 -17.69
CA GLU A 72 -2.38 0.03 -17.21
C GLU A 72 -2.36 -0.04 -15.68
N LEU A 73 -1.20 0.12 -15.05
CA LEU A 73 -1.07 0.09 -13.60
C LEU A 73 -1.86 1.22 -12.92
N LYS A 74 -1.84 2.43 -13.49
CA LYS A 74 -2.66 3.55 -13.03
C LYS A 74 -4.15 3.25 -13.16
N ALA A 75 -4.58 2.69 -14.29
CA ALA A 75 -5.98 2.35 -14.52
C ALA A 75 -6.47 1.30 -13.52
N ILE A 76 -5.65 0.27 -13.26
CA ILE A 76 -5.94 -0.76 -12.27
C ILE A 76 -6.03 -0.14 -10.87
N MET A 77 -5.02 0.64 -10.46
CA MET A 77 -4.96 1.20 -9.11
C MET A 77 -5.98 2.31 -8.85
N SER A 78 -6.46 2.99 -9.89
CA SER A 78 -7.49 4.05 -9.78
C SER A 78 -8.91 3.51 -9.89
N ALA A 79 -9.10 2.24 -10.25
CA ALA A 79 -10.42 1.63 -10.29
C ALA A 79 -11.04 1.61 -8.88
N GLU A 80 -12.34 1.87 -8.78
CA GLU A 80 -13.06 1.87 -7.48
C GLU A 80 -12.88 0.54 -6.73
N ALA A 81 -12.86 -0.58 -7.46
CA ALA A 81 -12.58 -1.90 -6.91
C ALA A 81 -11.15 -2.02 -6.34
N ALA A 82 -10.17 -1.36 -6.96
CA ALA A 82 -8.81 -1.34 -6.45
C ALA A 82 -8.69 -0.48 -5.20
N GLN A 83 -9.34 0.69 -5.14
CA GLN A 83 -9.34 1.52 -3.92
C GLN A 83 -9.87 0.75 -2.70
N LYS A 84 -10.97 -0.01 -2.86
CA LYS A 84 -11.49 -0.91 -1.81
C LYS A 84 -10.54 -2.07 -1.47
N ASN A 85 -9.66 -2.44 -2.40
CA ASN A 85 -8.64 -3.48 -2.21
C ASN A 85 -7.30 -2.94 -1.68
N LEU A 86 -7.02 -1.63 -1.75
CA LEU A 86 -5.80 -1.04 -1.20
C LEU A 86 -5.71 -1.29 0.30
N ALA A 87 -6.82 -1.12 1.01
CA ALA A 87 -6.94 -1.43 2.44
C ALA A 87 -6.70 -2.92 2.79
N LYS A 88 -6.75 -3.82 1.80
CA LYS A 88 -6.57 -5.28 1.99
C LYS A 88 -5.22 -5.81 1.50
N THR A 89 -4.49 -5.02 0.72
CA THR A 89 -3.27 -5.45 0.02
C THR A 89 -2.05 -4.59 0.34
N PHE A 90 -2.18 -3.64 1.27
CA PHE A 90 -1.07 -2.80 1.71
C PHE A 90 -0.10 -3.55 2.63
N LEU A 91 1.15 -3.13 2.61
CA LEU A 91 2.20 -3.62 3.49
C LEU A 91 3.02 -2.43 3.99
N LEU A 92 3.23 -2.38 5.30
CA LEU A 92 4.01 -1.33 5.95
C LEU A 92 5.49 -1.69 5.92
N SER A 93 6.33 -0.66 5.77
CA SER A 93 7.78 -0.74 5.88
C SER A 93 8.34 0.50 6.57
N ASP A 94 9.63 0.47 6.88
CA ASP A 94 10.39 1.60 7.41
C ASP A 94 10.41 2.83 6.46
N ARG A 95 10.20 2.62 5.15
CA ARG A 95 10.34 3.68 4.13
C ARG A 95 9.02 4.17 3.52
N GLY A 96 7.94 3.42 3.70
CA GLY A 96 6.65 3.73 3.08
C GLY A 96 5.65 2.58 3.14
N ILE A 97 4.65 2.67 2.27
CA ILE A 97 3.60 1.67 2.10
C ILE A 97 3.69 1.05 0.71
N SER A 98 3.71 -0.28 0.63
CA SER A 98 3.56 -1.01 -0.63
C SER A 98 2.11 -1.46 -0.81
N PHE A 99 1.47 -1.03 -1.89
CA PHE A 99 0.12 -1.46 -2.28
C PHE A 99 0.19 -2.52 -3.37
N GLY A 100 -0.62 -3.57 -3.26
CA GLY A 100 -0.73 -4.60 -4.30
C GLY A 100 -1.64 -4.15 -5.44
N ALA A 101 -1.28 -4.51 -6.67
CA ALA A 101 -2.10 -4.34 -7.87
C ALA A 101 -2.59 -5.70 -8.39
N PRO A 102 -3.58 -6.33 -7.72
CA PRO A 102 -4.09 -7.65 -8.11
C PRO A 102 -4.83 -7.53 -9.45
N GLY A 103 -4.15 -7.86 -10.54
CA GLY A 103 -4.69 -7.76 -11.89
C GLY A 103 -3.69 -7.21 -12.91
N PHE A 104 -2.59 -6.62 -12.43
CA PHE A 104 -1.54 -6.14 -13.32
C PHE A 104 -0.78 -7.30 -13.96
N SER A 105 -0.65 -7.24 -15.28
CA SER A 105 -0.12 -8.31 -16.12
C SER A 105 1.36 -8.59 -15.82
N ASN A 106 2.12 -7.56 -15.47
CA ASN A 106 3.54 -7.68 -15.15
C ASN A 106 3.74 -8.02 -13.66
N LEU A 107 3.96 -9.32 -13.39
CA LEU A 107 4.16 -9.85 -12.03
C LEU A 107 5.32 -9.19 -11.27
N ARG A 108 6.35 -8.70 -11.98
CA ARG A 108 7.52 -8.04 -11.37
C ARG A 108 7.18 -6.69 -10.75
N PHE A 109 6.15 -6.02 -11.26
CA PHE A 109 5.71 -4.69 -10.84
C PHE A 109 4.29 -4.69 -10.27
N ARG A 110 3.82 -5.84 -9.78
CA ARG A 110 2.47 -6.02 -9.21
C ARG A 110 2.27 -5.34 -7.84
N SER A 111 3.14 -4.40 -7.49
CA SER A 111 3.01 -3.57 -6.31
C SER A 111 3.58 -2.19 -6.54
N VAL A 112 2.86 -1.17 -6.05
CA VAL A 112 3.30 0.23 -6.06
C VAL A 112 3.80 0.58 -4.67
N PHE A 113 5.02 1.11 -4.58
CA PHE A 113 5.58 1.58 -3.33
C PHE A 113 5.45 3.11 -3.24
N VAL A 114 4.78 3.58 -2.20
CA VAL A 114 4.60 5.00 -1.92
C VAL A 114 5.40 5.35 -0.67
N ARG A 115 6.36 6.26 -0.81
CA ARG A 115 7.19 6.73 0.29
C ARG A 115 6.39 7.51 1.32
N TRP A 116 6.80 7.45 2.59
CA TRP A 116 6.17 8.23 3.65
C TRP A 116 6.16 9.74 3.40
N ASP A 117 7.21 10.27 2.76
CA ASP A 117 7.30 11.69 2.37
C ASP A 117 6.10 12.14 1.51
N ALA A 118 5.68 11.30 0.55
CA ALA A 118 4.55 11.58 -0.34
C ALA A 118 3.19 11.41 0.37
N LEU A 119 3.15 10.62 1.44
CA LEU A 119 1.94 10.36 2.22
C LEU A 119 1.75 11.34 3.38
N ARG A 120 2.76 12.17 3.73
CA ARG A 120 2.70 13.15 4.84
C ARG A 120 1.36 13.86 5.05
N PRO A 121 0.70 14.45 4.04
CA PRO A 121 -0.58 15.14 4.24
C PRO A 121 -1.76 14.21 4.55
N THR A 122 -1.59 12.90 4.37
CA THR A 122 -2.61 11.87 4.57
C THR A 122 -2.38 11.02 5.81
N LEU A 123 -1.20 11.11 6.45
CA LEU A 123 -0.86 10.29 7.62
C LEU A 123 -1.79 10.61 8.79
N ALA A 124 -2.20 9.55 9.50
CA ALA A 124 -3.00 9.70 10.72
C ALA A 124 -2.11 10.24 11.86
N PRO A 125 -2.34 11.45 12.40
CA PRO A 125 -1.45 12.06 13.38
C PRO A 125 -1.37 11.27 14.70
N SER A 126 -2.41 10.50 15.04
CA SER A 126 -2.48 9.62 16.20
C SER A 126 -2.58 8.14 15.81
N GLY A 127 -2.22 7.79 14.57
CA GLY A 127 -2.28 6.43 14.06
C GLY A 127 -1.35 5.49 14.82
N ARG A 128 -1.74 4.21 14.96
CA ARG A 128 -0.91 3.19 15.62
C ARG A 128 0.40 2.93 14.87
N ALA A 129 0.44 3.25 13.58
CA ALA A 129 1.64 3.13 12.77
C ALA A 129 2.56 4.37 12.82
N THR A 130 2.26 5.39 13.65
CA THR A 130 2.99 6.68 13.71
C THR A 130 4.50 6.55 13.78
N SER A 131 4.98 5.62 14.58
CA SER A 131 6.41 5.29 14.71
C SER A 131 7.09 4.86 13.40
N ALA A 132 6.37 4.45 12.36
CA ALA A 132 6.93 4.15 11.04
C ALA A 132 7.35 5.40 10.25
N TRP A 133 6.88 6.59 10.63
CA TRP A 133 7.20 7.86 9.93
C TRP A 133 7.64 9.01 10.85
N THR A 134 7.69 8.80 12.17
CA THR A 134 8.19 9.82 13.12
C THR A 134 9.71 9.99 13.08
N GLU A 135 10.46 9.04 12.49
CA GLU A 135 11.91 9.13 12.32
C GLU A 135 12.33 9.82 11.00
N ILE A 136 11.39 10.32 10.19
CA ILE A 136 11.73 11.09 8.98
C ILE A 136 12.24 12.45 9.43
N PRO A 137 13.55 12.77 9.26
CA PRO A 137 14.07 14.08 9.60
C PRO A 137 13.28 15.12 8.80
N VAL A 138 12.69 16.10 9.48
CA VAL A 138 12.22 17.30 8.81
C VAL A 138 13.49 18.01 8.30
N PRO A 139 13.65 18.24 6.99
CA PRO A 139 14.79 19.00 6.49
C PRO A 139 14.76 20.45 7.00
#